data_AF-A0A447RQM3-F1
#
_entry.id   AF-A0A447RQM3-F1
#
_cell.length_a   1.000
_cell.length_b   1.000
_cell.length_c   1.000
_cell.angle_alpha   90.00
_cell.angle_beta   90.00
_cell.angle_gamma   90.00
#
_symmetry.space_group_name_H-M   'P 1'
#
loop_
_entity.id
_entity.type
_entity.pdbx_description
1 polymer ?
#
loop_
_entity_poly.entity_id
_entity_poly.type
_entity_poly.pdbx_seq_one_letter_code
_entity_poly.pdbx_strand_id
1 'polypeptide(L)'
;MLSLPRELSLSADDRLQMRPVKEVESLRGAWFPWPVSTLNNQQTTMVDNCEAMEVNLRWDCARSSAEQYGLRFGDGLRIYVDAQQQRLVLERHYPQYGLCGTRSVPLTAGADLNLRIFFDSSSVEVFVNDGEACLSSRIYPQAPRRELALFAWSGSAALTEAGAWQLE
;
A
#
# COMPACT_ATOMS: atom_id res chain seq x y z
N MET A 1 1.00 -19.65 -5.23
CA MET A 1 0.56 -18.47 -5.99
C MET A 1 1.79 -17.79 -6.55
N LEU A 2 1.77 -17.43 -7.83
CA LEU A 2 2.81 -16.62 -8.47
C LEU A 2 2.50 -15.14 -8.26
N SER A 3 3.52 -14.28 -8.29
CA SER A 3 3.30 -12.83 -8.31
C SER A 3 2.62 -12.39 -9.60
N LEU A 4 2.04 -11.19 -9.61
CA LEU A 4 1.62 -10.53 -10.83
C LEU A 4 2.78 -10.49 -11.84
N PRO A 5 2.50 -10.68 -13.15
CA PRO A 5 3.49 -10.48 -14.19
C PRO A 5 3.96 -9.03 -14.19
N ARG A 6 5.27 -8.84 -14.39
CA ARG A 6 5.93 -7.54 -14.30
C ARG A 6 6.67 -7.21 -15.58
N GLU A 7 6.56 -5.96 -16.00
CA GLU A 7 7.44 -5.37 -17.01
C GLU A 7 8.71 -4.87 -16.33
N LEU A 8 9.86 -5.19 -16.92
CA LEU A 8 11.17 -4.74 -16.48
C LEU A 8 11.66 -3.65 -17.43
N SER A 9 12.00 -2.49 -16.87
CA SER A 9 12.63 -1.40 -17.61
C SER A 9 13.82 -0.84 -16.83
N LEU A 10 14.63 -0.01 -17.48
CA LEU A 10 15.63 0.81 -16.81
C LEU A 10 15.10 2.24 -16.67
N SER A 11 15.34 2.86 -15.52
CA SER A 11 15.18 4.30 -15.33
C SER A 11 16.30 5.08 -16.03
N ALA A 12 16.20 6.41 -16.03
CA ALA A 12 17.22 7.29 -16.60
C ALA A 12 18.60 7.18 -15.90
N ASP A 13 18.63 6.70 -14.66
CA ASP A 13 19.84 6.41 -13.87
C ASP A 13 20.23 4.91 -13.87
N ASP A 14 19.80 4.16 -14.88
CA ASP A 14 20.11 2.73 -15.10
C ASP A 14 19.69 1.80 -13.93
N ARG A 15 18.67 2.20 -13.16
CA ARG A 15 18.10 1.33 -12.12
C ARG A 15 16.96 0.50 -12.70
N LEU A 16 16.94 -0.77 -12.31
CA LEU A 16 15.85 -1.67 -12.68
C LEU A 16 14.53 -1.20 -12.04
N GLN A 17 13.52 -1.00 -12.88
CA GLN A 17 12.15 -0.72 -12.48
C GLN A 17 11.26 -1.92 -12.80
N MET A 18 10.35 -2.22 -11.88
CA MET A 18 9.42 -3.34 -11.97
C MET A 18 7.99 -2.83 -11.86
N ARG A 19 7.25 -2.80 -12.96
CA ARG A 19 5.84 -2.39 -12.98
C ARG A 19 4.94 -3.60 -13.21
N PRO A 20 3.70 -3.62 -12.68
CA PRO A 20 2.70 -4.56 -13.18
C PRO A 20 2.55 -4.36 -14.69
N VAL A 21 2.50 -5.45 -15.46
CA VAL A 21 2.24 -5.35 -16.91
C VAL A 21 0.90 -4.66 -17.15
N LYS A 22 0.79 -3.94 -18.27
CA LYS A 22 -0.40 -3.13 -18.59
C LYS A 22 -1.69 -3.97 -18.67
N GLU A 23 -1.58 -5.23 -19.08
CA GLU A 23 -2.70 -6.16 -19.19
C GLU A 23 -3.40 -6.39 -17.85
N VAL A 24 -2.73 -6.21 -16.70
CA VAL A 24 -3.37 -6.31 -15.38
C VAL A 24 -4.49 -5.28 -15.23
N GLU A 25 -4.42 -4.15 -15.94
CA GLU A 25 -5.48 -3.14 -15.93
C GLU A 25 -6.80 -3.66 -16.54
N SER A 26 -6.78 -4.75 -17.33
CA SER A 26 -8.01 -5.35 -17.86
C SER A 26 -8.85 -6.03 -16.78
N LEU A 27 -8.28 -6.30 -15.59
CA LEU A 27 -9.00 -6.85 -14.44
C LEU A 27 -9.77 -5.77 -13.68
N ARG A 28 -9.53 -4.48 -13.97
CA ARG A 28 -10.19 -3.38 -13.25
C ARG A 28 -11.69 -3.34 -13.59
N GLY A 29 -12.51 -3.52 -12.57
CA GLY A 29 -13.96 -3.28 -12.59
C GLY A 29 -14.31 -1.84 -12.21
N ALA A 30 -15.15 -1.69 -11.19
CA ALA A 30 -15.58 -0.37 -10.72
C ALA A 30 -14.46 0.36 -9.95
N TRP A 31 -14.34 1.67 -10.18
CA TRP A 31 -13.50 2.58 -9.40
C TRP A 31 -14.26 3.15 -8.21
N PHE A 32 -13.63 3.09 -7.04
CA PHE A 32 -14.14 3.65 -5.79
C PHE A 32 -13.18 4.73 -5.30
N PRO A 33 -13.46 6.02 -5.58
CA PRO A 33 -12.67 7.11 -5.03
C PRO A 33 -12.90 7.20 -3.52
N TRP A 34 -11.82 7.39 -2.77
CA TRP A 34 -11.89 7.61 -1.33
C TRP A 34 -11.80 9.11 -1.04
N PRO A 35 -12.85 9.76 -0.53
CA PRO A 35 -12.90 11.22 -0.34
C PRO A 35 -12.11 11.65 0.91
N VAL A 36 -10.84 11.26 0.97
CA VAL A 36 -9.91 11.56 2.07
C VAL A 36 -8.72 12.30 1.49
N SER A 37 -8.58 13.57 1.85
CA SER A 37 -7.44 14.41 1.49
C SER A 37 -6.45 14.60 2.63
N THR A 38 -6.92 14.49 3.88
CA THR A 38 -6.08 14.60 5.07
C THR A 38 -6.60 13.70 6.18
N LEU A 39 -5.69 13.03 6.89
CA LEU A 39 -5.95 12.31 8.14
C LEU A 39 -5.23 13.03 9.27
N ASN A 40 -5.92 13.33 10.37
CA ASN A 40 -5.34 14.02 11.53
C ASN A 40 -5.45 13.14 12.77
N ASN A 41 -4.36 12.45 13.12
CA ASN A 41 -4.28 11.53 14.26
C ASN A 41 -5.51 10.60 14.38
N GLN A 42 -5.89 9.97 13.27
CA GLN A 42 -7.12 9.20 13.16
C GLN A 42 -6.92 7.98 12.25
N GLN A 43 -7.91 7.08 12.29
CA GLN A 43 -8.08 5.99 11.35
C GLN A 43 -9.47 6.10 10.70
N THR A 44 -9.58 5.76 9.42
CA THR A 44 -10.87 5.71 8.71
C THR A 44 -10.92 4.47 7.84
N THR A 45 -11.95 3.65 8.03
CA THR A 45 -12.21 2.47 7.19
C THR A 45 -12.74 2.90 5.83
N MET A 46 -12.10 2.43 4.77
CA MET A 46 -12.45 2.72 3.37
C MET A 46 -13.22 1.57 2.72
N VAL A 47 -12.91 0.33 3.11
CA VAL A 47 -13.56 -0.89 2.60
C VAL A 47 -13.77 -1.84 3.78
N ASP A 48 -14.99 -2.34 3.97
CA ASP A 48 -15.30 -3.25 5.08
C ASP A 48 -14.83 -4.69 4.83
N ASN A 49 -14.89 -5.16 3.58
CA ASN A 49 -14.46 -6.49 3.18
C ASN A 49 -13.72 -6.44 1.84
N CYS A 50 -12.38 -6.41 1.88
CA CYS A 50 -11.53 -6.42 0.69
C CYS A 50 -11.15 -7.85 0.32
N GLU A 51 -11.61 -8.33 -0.84
CA GLU A 51 -11.22 -9.63 -1.40
C GLU A 51 -10.06 -9.50 -2.38
N ALA A 52 -10.35 -9.00 -3.58
CA ALA A 52 -9.37 -8.68 -4.62
C ALA A 52 -9.55 -7.23 -5.08
N MET A 53 -8.53 -6.40 -4.84
CA MET A 53 -8.58 -4.96 -5.17
C MET A 53 -7.21 -4.42 -5.56
N GLU A 54 -7.20 -3.46 -6.47
CA GLU A 54 -6.05 -2.59 -6.75
C GLU A 54 -6.30 -1.24 -6.06
N VAL A 55 -5.51 -0.93 -5.04
CA VAL A 55 -5.56 0.33 -4.29
C VAL A 55 -4.48 1.28 -4.79
N ASN A 56 -4.87 2.50 -5.14
CA ASN A 56 -3.96 3.59 -5.49
C ASN A 56 -3.95 4.64 -4.39
N LEU A 57 -2.75 4.97 -3.89
CA LEU A 57 -2.53 6.00 -2.88
C LEU A 57 -1.38 6.90 -3.31
N ARG A 58 -1.61 8.20 -3.29
CA ARG A 58 -0.56 9.21 -3.48
C ARG A 58 -0.48 10.11 -2.25
N TRP A 59 0.59 9.95 -1.49
CA TRP A 59 0.86 10.75 -0.30
C TRP A 59 1.71 11.97 -0.66
N ASP A 60 1.30 13.13 -0.17
CA ASP A 60 2.13 14.35 -0.15
C ASP A 60 2.96 14.31 1.13
N CYS A 61 4.15 13.73 1.03
CA CYS A 61 5.03 13.53 2.18
C CYS A 61 5.60 14.85 2.72
N ALA A 62 5.71 15.89 1.90
CA ALA A 62 6.17 17.22 2.32
C ALA A 62 5.15 17.94 3.21
N ARG A 63 3.85 17.70 2.98
CA ARG A 63 2.75 18.24 3.80
C ARG A 63 2.30 17.32 4.93
N SER A 64 2.94 16.17 5.09
CA SER A 64 2.63 15.20 6.14
C SER A 64 3.57 15.37 7.34
N SER A 65 3.00 15.40 8.54
CA SER A 65 3.70 15.56 9.81
C SER A 65 3.59 14.35 10.75
N ALA A 66 2.72 13.40 10.43
CA ALA A 66 2.52 12.18 11.21
C ALA A 66 3.81 11.33 11.27
N GLU A 67 4.11 10.78 12.45
CA GLU A 67 5.24 9.86 12.64
C GLU A 67 5.04 8.56 11.86
N GLN A 68 3.80 8.08 11.82
CA GLN A 68 3.38 6.93 11.03
C GLN A 68 2.04 7.17 10.34
N TYR A 69 1.97 6.86 9.06
CA TYR A 69 0.73 6.94 8.29
C TYR A 69 0.74 5.97 7.11
N GLY A 70 -0.44 5.51 6.70
CA GLY A 70 -0.55 4.55 5.62
C GLY A 70 -1.86 3.79 5.60
N LEU A 71 -1.78 2.54 5.16
CA LEU A 71 -2.89 1.63 4.98
C LEU A 71 -2.73 0.42 5.90
N ARG A 72 -3.82 0.04 6.56
CA ARG A 72 -3.97 -1.17 7.36
C ARG A 72 -4.94 -2.12 6.67
N PHE A 73 -4.65 -3.42 6.71
CA PHE A 73 -5.55 -4.47 6.25
C PHE A 73 -5.82 -5.48 7.39
N GLY A 74 -7.03 -5.41 7.95
CA GLY A 74 -7.40 -6.10 9.18
C GLY A 74 -6.40 -5.82 10.32
N ASP A 75 -6.17 -6.81 11.17
CA ASP A 75 -5.16 -6.71 12.26
C ASP A 75 -3.78 -7.25 11.87
N GLY A 76 -3.66 -7.77 10.64
CA GLY A 76 -2.53 -8.62 10.26
C GLY A 76 -1.50 -7.98 9.34
N LEU A 77 -1.83 -6.85 8.70
CA LEU A 77 -0.93 -6.16 7.77
C LEU A 77 -1.02 -4.64 7.93
N ARG A 78 0.13 -3.98 7.94
CA ARG A 78 0.28 -2.52 7.78
C ARG A 78 1.27 -2.21 6.67
N ILE A 79 0.93 -1.26 5.82
CA ILE A 79 1.80 -0.65 4.81
C ILE A 79 1.86 0.83 5.14
N TYR A 80 2.98 1.32 5.65
CA TYR A 80 3.02 2.67 6.23
C TYR A 80 4.38 3.34 6.05
N VAL A 81 4.35 4.67 5.99
CA VAL A 81 5.54 5.50 6.08
C VAL A 81 5.92 5.60 7.55
N ASP A 82 7.16 5.24 7.87
CA ASP A 82 7.83 5.61 9.12
C ASP A 82 8.66 6.86 8.84
N ALA A 83 8.17 8.02 9.31
CA ALA A 83 8.78 9.32 9.00
C ALA A 83 10.13 9.50 9.69
N GLN A 84 10.33 8.89 10.86
CA GLN A 84 11.58 8.97 11.62
C GLN A 84 12.69 8.18 10.92
N GLN A 85 12.37 6.98 10.41
CA GLN A 85 13.33 6.14 9.69
C GLN A 85 13.41 6.47 8.20
N GLN A 86 12.49 7.28 7.67
CA GLN A 86 12.35 7.61 6.26
C GLN A 86 12.23 6.34 5.39
N ARG A 87 11.29 5.46 5.76
CA ARG A 87 11.05 4.21 5.05
C ARG A 87 9.57 3.93 4.86
N LEU A 88 9.24 3.31 3.74
CA LEU A 88 7.97 2.61 3.57
C LEU A 88 8.14 1.21 4.15
N VAL A 89 7.31 0.87 5.13
CA VAL A 89 7.34 -0.39 5.85
C VAL A 89 6.12 -1.21 5.50
N LEU A 90 6.34 -2.46 5.08
CA LEU A 90 5.35 -3.51 5.08
C LEU A 90 5.59 -4.37 6.32
N GLU A 91 4.68 -4.30 7.27
CA GLU A 91 4.66 -5.13 8.46
C GLU A 91 3.51 -6.11 8.37
N ARG A 92 3.80 -7.37 8.69
CA ARG A 92 2.81 -8.43 8.85
C ARG A 92 2.90 -9.03 10.24
N HIS A 93 1.74 -9.35 10.82
CA HIS A 93 1.62 -9.87 12.17
C HIS A 93 0.51 -10.92 12.25
N TYR A 94 0.89 -12.19 12.02
CA TYR A 94 0.02 -13.36 12.13
C TYR A 94 0.65 -14.41 13.05
N PRO A 95 0.71 -14.17 14.37
CA PRO A 95 1.39 -15.05 15.32
C PRO A 95 0.78 -16.46 15.36
N GLN A 96 -0.51 -16.61 15.09
CA GLN A 96 -1.21 -17.90 15.01
C GLN A 96 -0.66 -18.83 13.92
N TYR A 97 0.06 -18.28 12.94
CA TYR A 97 0.71 -19.03 11.87
C TYR A 97 2.24 -18.94 11.94
N GLY A 98 2.80 -18.38 13.02
CA GLY A 98 4.22 -18.09 13.11
C GLY A 98 4.72 -17.12 12.04
N LEU A 99 3.84 -16.29 11.47
CA LEU A 99 4.16 -15.38 10.37
C LEU A 99 4.13 -13.92 10.85
N CYS A 100 5.23 -13.48 11.44
CA CYS A 100 5.46 -12.08 11.80
C CYS A 100 6.72 -11.55 11.09
N GLY A 101 6.75 -10.26 10.79
CA GLY A 101 7.97 -9.62 10.32
C GLY A 101 7.73 -8.33 9.54
N THR A 102 8.83 -7.63 9.30
CA THR A 102 8.86 -6.36 8.58
C THR A 102 9.75 -6.45 7.36
N ARG A 103 9.40 -5.71 6.32
CA ARG A 103 10.22 -5.41 5.15
C ARG A 103 10.07 -3.92 4.86
N SER A 104 11.11 -3.27 4.37
CA SER A 104 11.03 -1.84 4.12
C SER A 104 11.96 -1.37 3.02
N VAL A 105 11.55 -0.32 2.34
CA VAL A 105 12.32 0.35 1.28
C VAL A 105 12.61 1.80 1.71
N PRO A 106 13.79 2.35 1.37
CA PRO A 106 14.11 3.72 1.74
C PRO A 106 13.19 4.69 0.98
N LEU A 107 12.83 5.79 1.63
CA LEU A 107 12.11 6.89 1.00
C LEU A 107 13.02 8.13 0.95
N THR A 108 12.87 8.92 -0.10
CA THR A 108 13.47 10.24 -0.18
C THR A 108 12.64 11.21 0.65
N ALA A 109 13.28 11.94 1.57
CA ALA A 109 12.62 12.87 2.46
C ALA A 109 11.79 13.92 1.69
N GLY A 110 10.51 14.04 2.04
CA GLY A 110 9.60 15.03 1.46
C GLY A 110 9.19 14.78 -0.01
N ALA A 111 9.71 13.75 -0.67
CA ALA A 111 9.25 13.39 -2.01
C ALA A 111 7.86 12.74 -1.94
N ASP A 112 7.00 13.06 -2.90
CA ASP A 112 5.71 12.38 -3.05
C ASP A 112 5.89 10.87 -3.12
N LEU A 113 4.98 10.14 -2.49
CA LEU A 113 4.98 8.69 -2.49
C LEU A 113 3.76 8.17 -3.25
N ASN A 114 3.99 7.51 -4.38
CA ASN A 114 2.95 6.83 -5.16
C ASN A 114 2.97 5.32 -4.86
N LEU A 115 1.83 4.78 -4.44
CA LEU A 115 1.64 3.36 -4.15
C LEU A 115 0.52 2.80 -5.01
N ARG A 116 0.84 1.73 -5.73
CA ARG A 116 -0.13 0.84 -6.37
C ARG A 116 -0.09 -0.51 -5.68
N ILE A 117 -1.15 -0.87 -4.97
CA ILE A 117 -1.19 -2.02 -4.07
C ILE A 117 -2.24 -3.01 -4.54
N PHE A 118 -1.86 -4.25 -4.75
CA PHE A 118 -2.76 -5.33 -5.13
C PHE A 118 -3.01 -6.23 -3.95
N PHE A 119 -4.28 -6.34 -3.55
CA PHE A 119 -4.76 -7.31 -2.59
C PHE A 119 -5.40 -8.47 -3.33
N ASP A 120 -5.15 -9.68 -2.83
CA ASP A 120 -5.85 -10.92 -3.18
C ASP A 120 -6.28 -11.60 -1.87
N SER A 121 -7.01 -12.70 -1.98
CA SER A 121 -7.37 -13.66 -0.95
C SER A 121 -6.26 -13.92 0.09
N SER A 122 -5.01 -14.05 -0.35
CA SER A 122 -3.89 -14.50 0.51
C SER A 122 -2.52 -13.86 0.21
N SER A 123 -2.48 -12.77 -0.56
CA SER A 123 -1.26 -12.01 -0.79
C SER A 123 -1.52 -10.52 -0.96
N VAL A 124 -0.46 -9.76 -0.77
CA VAL A 124 -0.38 -8.34 -1.12
C VAL A 124 0.89 -8.10 -1.93
N GLU A 125 0.79 -7.26 -2.96
CA GLU A 125 1.93 -6.73 -3.70
C GLU A 125 1.86 -5.21 -3.75
N VAL A 126 2.92 -4.55 -3.29
CA VAL A 126 3.04 -3.08 -3.20
C VAL A 126 4.07 -2.63 -4.22
N PHE A 127 3.65 -1.85 -5.20
CA PHE A 127 4.52 -1.20 -6.18
C PHE A 127 4.69 0.27 -5.78
N VAL A 128 5.94 0.68 -5.64
CA VAL A 128 6.33 1.98 -5.11
C VAL A 128 6.89 2.84 -6.24
N ASN A 129 6.43 4.09 -6.35
CA ASN A 129 6.91 5.11 -7.28
C ASN A 129 7.09 4.56 -8.70
N ASP A 130 6.01 4.04 -9.28
CA ASP A 130 6.00 3.49 -10.63
C ASP A 130 7.09 2.44 -10.87
N GLY A 131 7.35 1.59 -9.86
CA GLY A 131 8.21 0.42 -10.00
C GLY A 131 9.65 0.60 -9.51
N GLU A 132 10.00 1.72 -8.86
CA GLU A 132 11.30 1.89 -8.18
C GLU A 132 11.57 0.82 -7.12
N ALA A 133 10.51 0.33 -6.47
CA ALA A 133 10.58 -0.82 -5.59
C ALA A 133 9.27 -1.63 -5.61
N CYS A 134 9.38 -2.89 -5.21
CA CYS A 134 8.24 -3.78 -5.05
C CYS A 134 8.37 -4.59 -3.76
N LEU A 135 7.32 -4.64 -2.95
CA LEU A 135 7.22 -5.51 -1.77
C LEU A 135 6.08 -6.51 -1.99
N SER A 136 6.40 -7.81 -1.97
CA SER A 136 5.39 -8.87 -2.05
C SER A 136 5.36 -9.65 -0.75
N SER A 137 4.16 -9.92 -0.22
CA SER A 137 4.01 -10.73 0.99
C SER A 137 2.76 -11.61 0.93
N ARG A 138 2.84 -12.77 1.57
CA ARG A 138 1.66 -13.55 1.96
C ARG A 138 0.96 -12.84 3.10
N ILE A 139 -0.37 -12.95 3.11
CA ILE A 139 -1.26 -12.45 4.16
C ILE A 139 -2.29 -13.54 4.47
N TYR A 140 -2.68 -13.64 5.74
CA TYR A 140 -3.67 -14.61 6.20
C TYR A 140 -4.74 -13.93 7.06
N PRO A 141 -5.48 -12.97 6.48
CA PRO A 141 -6.53 -12.26 7.21
C PRO A 141 -7.56 -13.25 7.75
N GLN A 142 -8.00 -13.05 8.97
CA GLN A 142 -9.07 -13.84 9.58
C GLN A 142 -10.41 -13.27 9.14
N ALA A 143 -11.34 -14.09 8.66
CA ALA A 143 -12.70 -13.63 8.48
C ALA A 143 -13.32 -13.29 9.86
N PRO A 144 -14.07 -12.18 10.01
CA PRO A 144 -14.49 -11.20 9.00
C PRO A 144 -13.55 -9.97 8.84
N ARG A 145 -12.35 -9.99 9.43
CA ARG A 145 -11.41 -8.86 9.51
C ARG A 145 -10.59 -8.68 8.23
N ARG A 146 -11.26 -8.26 7.16
CA ARG A 146 -10.68 -7.91 5.86
C ARG A 146 -10.90 -6.44 5.51
N GLU A 147 -11.01 -5.58 6.53
CA GLU A 147 -11.20 -4.16 6.30
C GLU A 147 -9.91 -3.49 5.82
N LEU A 148 -10.03 -2.56 4.88
CA LEU A 148 -8.97 -1.62 4.51
C LEU A 148 -9.23 -0.29 5.21
N ALA A 149 -8.25 0.18 5.98
CA ALA A 149 -8.35 1.45 6.68
C ALA A 149 -7.10 2.30 6.45
N LEU A 150 -7.30 3.56 6.12
CA LEU A 150 -6.22 4.54 6.13
C LEU A 150 -6.03 5.08 7.55
N PHE A 151 -4.80 5.40 7.91
CA PHE A 151 -4.49 5.95 9.23
C PHE A 151 -3.35 6.97 9.18
N ALA A 152 -3.31 7.81 10.20
CA ALA A 152 -2.18 8.67 10.56
C ALA A 152 -2.11 8.78 12.09
N TRP A 153 -0.90 8.68 12.65
CA TRP A 153 -0.65 8.76 14.10
C TRP A 153 0.40 9.81 14.42
N SER A 154 0.22 10.48 15.56
CA SER A 154 1.13 11.52 16.05
C SER A 154 1.33 12.67 15.05
N GLY A 155 0.27 13.06 14.34
CA GLY A 155 0.31 14.18 13.39
C GLY A 155 -0.72 14.05 12.28
N SER A 156 -0.46 14.73 11.16
CA SER A 156 -1.32 14.71 9.97
C SER A 156 -0.66 14.03 8.79
N ALA A 157 -1.45 13.38 7.93
CA ALA A 157 -0.99 12.84 6.65
C ALA A 157 -1.89 13.35 5.52
N ALA A 158 -1.28 13.85 4.45
CA ALA A 158 -1.96 14.43 3.30
C ALA A 158 -1.94 13.48 2.10
N LEU A 159 -3.09 13.31 1.45
CA LEU A 159 -3.26 12.55 0.21
C LEU A 159 -3.65 13.50 -0.91
N THR A 160 -3.04 13.30 -2.07
CA THR A 160 -3.47 13.94 -3.33
C THR A 160 -4.35 13.01 -4.16
N GLU A 161 -4.25 11.70 -3.95
CA GLU A 161 -5.08 10.68 -4.59
C GLU A 161 -5.28 9.50 -3.64
N ALA A 162 -6.52 9.00 -3.58
CA ALA A 162 -6.88 7.81 -2.81
C ALA A 162 -8.09 7.13 -3.45
N GLY A 163 -7.99 5.83 -3.69
CA GLY A 163 -9.12 5.03 -4.16
C GLY A 163 -8.70 3.61 -4.51
N ALA A 164 -9.67 2.82 -4.95
CA ALA A 164 -9.42 1.45 -5.34
C ALA A 164 -10.29 0.99 -6.51
N TRP A 165 -9.73 0.13 -7.35
CA TRP A 165 -10.46 -0.68 -8.31
C TRP A 165 -10.81 -2.02 -7.68
N GLN A 166 -12.07 -2.44 -7.82
CA GLN A 166 -12.39 -3.87 -7.66
C GLN A 166 -11.75 -4.64 -8.81
N LEU A 167 -11.20 -5.83 -8.53
CA LEU A 167 -10.59 -6.69 -9.55
C LEU A 167 -11.46 -7.92 -9.81
N GLU A 168 -11.71 -8.23 -11.09
CA GLU A 168 -12.51 -9.37 -11.56
C GLU A 168 -11.88 -10.10 -12.76
#